data_AF-A0A1B8FS42-F1
#
_entry.id   AF-A0A1B8FS42-F1
#
_cell.length_a   1.000
_cell.length_b   1.000
_cell.length_c   1.000
_cell.angle_alpha   90.00
_cell.angle_beta   90.00
_cell.angle_gamma   90.00
#
_symmetry.space_group_name_H-M   'P 1'
#
loop_
_entity.id
_entity.type
_entity.pdbx_description
1 polymer ?
#
loop_
_entity_poly.entity_id
_entity_poly.type
_entity_poly.pdbx_seq_one_letter_code
_entity_poly.pdbx_strand_id
1 'polypeptide(L)'
;MSSMATDLMYALREVPGKGKGLIATRKIPMGTRILSEEPIIRVPEAAPDTLTLRTSINQQVDALTPDQRQALLSMHNIHDDDAASRYLGIIRANALPFGDCEREAGIFVNACRINHDCDNNAQRSWNENINRHTVHAKRDIENGEEITIFYLGVLNNRKTRQEALRSKFRFTCMCRLCSLPPDQSQENDRKLSEILTLDGLIGRDGMMGILSAPLRKLRYVDQQIRLYNELGPNDNGLPRAFIDAAQIAITHGDLARARNFAKRAVLGWIVLEGDDGPQVLQYSALTQDPSKHELYGTTMKWKTAIDNIPVGLDSEDFDDWLWRRDKPKKPGQPVDLRNRTTFPCFNDLPDENDVDLEFYASSDGFTYRPHRHWLFLAEIVDFATLVRLQMDVKDVEGMTIPLFFYTIDRGDELAPSQVQKGYTIAILYAERHAFMFSEPGIRLEEPKNFKACQRTGWNDKGHKADCKLLRDTDLKGLFSLDWDNFEGHVQFPLKTATN
;
A
#
# COMPACT_ATOMS: atom_id res chain seq x y z
N MET A 1 -6.90 38.94 42.52
CA MET A 1 -6.10 37.70 42.60
C MET A 1 -6.21 37.00 41.27
N SER A 2 -5.05 36.80 40.62
CA SER A 2 -4.88 36.32 39.26
C SER A 2 -5.60 34.99 39.02
N SER A 3 -6.57 34.96 38.10
CA SER A 3 -7.00 33.69 37.49
C SER A 3 -5.78 33.11 36.80
N MET A 4 -5.40 31.87 37.12
CA MET A 4 -4.40 31.15 36.34
C MET A 4 -4.92 31.07 34.91
N ALA A 5 -4.37 31.90 34.02
CA ALA A 5 -4.52 31.69 32.60
C ALA A 5 -3.90 30.32 32.34
N THR A 6 -4.73 29.31 32.12
CA THR A 6 -4.30 28.04 31.57
C THR A 6 -3.45 28.36 30.36
N ASP A 7 -2.17 28.04 30.44
CA ASP A 7 -1.23 28.14 29.33
C ASP A 7 -1.70 27.18 28.23
N LEU A 8 -2.61 27.69 27.39
CA LEU A 8 -3.18 26.97 26.25
C LEU A 8 -2.03 26.60 25.33
N MET A 9 -2.06 25.38 24.76
CA MET A 9 -0.98 24.87 23.90
C MET A 9 -0.83 25.65 22.58
N TYR A 10 -1.84 26.44 22.23
CA TYR A 10 -1.92 27.21 21.00
C TYR A 10 -2.62 28.56 21.24
N ALA A 11 -2.39 29.49 20.32
CA ALA A 11 -3.07 30.77 20.25
C ALA A 11 -3.49 31.07 18.80
N LEU A 12 -4.69 31.65 18.64
CA LEU A 12 -5.14 32.15 17.35
C LEU A 12 -4.37 33.43 17.00
N ARG A 13 -3.68 33.45 15.86
CA ARG A 13 -2.90 34.61 15.39
C ARG A 13 -3.15 34.87 13.91
N GLU A 14 -2.89 36.11 13.47
CA GLU A 14 -2.79 36.40 12.04
C GLU A 14 -1.53 35.73 11.47
N VAL A 15 -1.70 35.07 10.33
CA VAL A 15 -0.68 34.36 9.58
C VAL A 15 -0.59 35.02 8.20
N PRO A 16 0.58 35.59 7.84
CA PRO A 16 0.75 36.30 6.57
C PRO A 16 0.28 35.47 5.37
N GLY A 17 -0.67 36.01 4.59
CA GLY A 17 -1.20 35.37 3.39
C GLY A 17 -2.17 34.20 3.63
N LYS A 18 -2.43 33.80 4.88
CA LYS A 18 -3.36 32.69 5.23
C LYS A 18 -4.53 33.13 6.12
N GLY A 19 -4.62 34.41 6.49
CA GLY A 19 -5.62 34.89 7.44
C GLY A 19 -5.27 34.45 8.85
N LYS A 20 -6.23 33.96 9.63
CA LYS A 20 -5.97 33.49 11.00
C LYS A 20 -5.59 32.01 11.02
N GLY A 21 -4.64 31.66 11.89
CA GLY A 21 -4.19 30.28 12.11
C GLY A 21 -3.91 30.01 13.60
N LEU A 22 -3.81 28.73 13.96
CA LEU A 22 -3.39 28.34 15.32
C LEU A 22 -1.87 28.21 15.37
N ILE A 23 -1.24 28.94 16.29
CA ILE A 23 0.21 28.92 16.52
C ILE A 23 0.50 28.28 17.87
N ALA A 24 1.42 27.31 17.90
CA ALA A 24 1.85 26.69 19.14
C ALA A 24 2.50 27.73 20.08
N THR A 25 2.14 27.71 21.35
CA THR A 25 2.66 28.62 22.40
C THR A 25 3.76 27.97 23.24
N ARG A 26 3.94 26.67 23.05
CA ARG A 26 4.95 25.81 23.66
C ARG A 26 5.19 24.60 22.77
N LYS A 27 6.23 23.82 23.04
CA LYS A 27 6.45 22.55 22.34
C LYS A 27 5.26 21.61 22.60
N ILE A 28 4.70 21.05 21.54
CA ILE A 28 3.62 20.05 21.58
C ILE A 28 4.23 18.71 21.14
N PRO A 29 4.37 17.74 22.05
CA PRO A 29 4.88 16.41 21.69
C PRO A 29 3.97 15.68 20.71
N MET A 30 4.57 14.84 19.85
CA MET A 30 3.86 13.90 18.99
C MET A 30 2.79 13.10 19.75
N GLY A 31 1.64 12.87 19.12
CA GLY A 31 0.49 12.14 19.68
C GLY A 31 -0.38 12.97 20.63
N THR A 32 0.01 14.20 20.97
CA THR A 32 -0.80 15.06 21.85
C THR A 32 -2.11 15.43 21.17
N ARG A 33 -3.24 15.25 21.87
CA ARG A 33 -4.55 15.82 21.48
C ARG A 33 -4.52 17.33 21.68
N ILE A 34 -4.42 18.06 20.58
CA ILE A 34 -4.38 19.53 20.53
C ILE A 34 -5.80 20.10 20.72
N LEU A 35 -6.78 19.55 20.00
CA LEU A 35 -8.18 19.97 20.05
C LEU A 35 -9.11 18.79 20.28
N SER A 36 -10.22 19.08 20.93
CA SER A 36 -11.40 18.25 21.01
C SER A 36 -12.59 19.20 21.04
N GLU A 37 -13.45 19.19 20.02
CA GLU A 37 -14.54 20.15 19.85
C GLU A 37 -15.84 19.47 19.42
N GLU A 38 -16.96 19.96 19.95
CA GLU A 38 -18.29 19.67 19.39
C GLU A 38 -18.60 20.66 18.27
N PRO A 39 -19.36 20.24 17.23
CA PRO A 39 -19.77 21.16 16.19
C PRO A 39 -20.80 22.13 16.76
N ILE A 40 -20.61 23.42 16.51
CA ILE A 40 -21.57 24.48 16.87
C ILE A 40 -22.66 24.63 15.80
N ILE A 41 -22.38 24.20 14.56
CA ILE A 41 -23.32 24.11 13.44
C ILE A 41 -23.09 22.75 12.76
N ARG A 42 -24.17 22.09 12.34
CA ARG A 42 -24.16 20.83 11.57
C ARG A 42 -24.94 20.99 10.28
N VAL A 43 -24.39 20.50 9.17
CA VAL A 43 -25.04 20.46 7.85
C VAL A 43 -24.67 19.15 7.12
N PRO A 44 -25.45 18.69 6.13
CA PRO A 44 -24.98 17.62 5.25
C PRO A 44 -23.89 18.14 4.29
N GLU A 45 -22.79 17.39 4.11
CA GLU A 45 -21.57 17.82 3.38
C GLU A 45 -21.85 18.25 1.92
N ALA A 46 -22.71 17.53 1.21
CA ALA A 46 -23.04 17.79 -0.19
C ALA A 46 -24.45 18.37 -0.41
N ALA A 47 -25.01 19.07 0.60
CA ALA A 47 -26.37 19.59 0.50
C ALA A 47 -26.50 20.71 -0.56
N PRO A 48 -27.49 20.63 -1.48
CA PRO A 48 -27.80 21.74 -2.36
C PRO A 48 -28.32 22.94 -1.55
N ASP A 49 -28.13 24.13 -2.10
CA ASP A 49 -28.66 25.35 -1.50
C ASP A 49 -30.19 25.36 -1.62
N THR A 50 -30.87 25.08 -0.50
CA THR A 50 -32.33 25.02 -0.43
C THR A 50 -32.83 25.89 0.71
N LEU A 51 -34.08 26.36 0.61
CA LEU A 51 -34.71 27.13 1.68
C LEU A 51 -34.73 26.36 3.01
N THR A 52 -34.92 25.03 2.96
CA THR A 52 -34.88 24.16 4.13
C THR A 52 -33.51 24.16 4.82
N LEU A 53 -32.42 24.02 4.04
CA LEU A 53 -31.05 24.09 4.56
C LEU A 53 -30.77 25.46 5.18
N ARG A 54 -31.10 26.55 4.47
CA ARG A 54 -30.93 27.92 4.98
C ARG A 54 -31.70 28.16 6.27
N THR A 55 -32.93 27.64 6.37
CA THR A 55 -33.78 27.77 7.57
C THR A 55 -33.15 27.01 8.75
N SER A 56 -32.68 25.78 8.53
CA SER A 56 -31.99 25.00 9.56
C SER A 56 -30.71 25.69 10.06
N ILE A 57 -29.91 26.25 9.15
CA ILE A 57 -28.70 27.00 9.51
C ILE A 57 -29.05 28.22 10.38
N ASN A 58 -30.04 29.02 9.99
CA ASN A 58 -30.46 30.18 10.78
C ASN A 58 -30.91 29.79 12.20
N GLN A 59 -31.72 28.73 12.33
CA GLN A 59 -32.15 28.23 13.64
C GLN A 59 -30.97 27.81 14.53
N GLN A 60 -29.97 27.14 13.95
CA GLN A 60 -28.76 26.76 14.71
C GLN A 60 -27.94 28.00 15.09
N VAL A 61 -27.82 28.99 14.21
CA VAL A 61 -27.11 30.26 14.50
C VAL A 61 -27.81 31.06 15.61
N ASP A 62 -29.14 31.11 15.61
CA ASP A 62 -29.93 31.80 16.64
C ASP A 62 -29.81 31.14 18.02
N ALA A 63 -29.49 29.84 18.05
CA ALA A 63 -29.24 29.08 19.27
C ALA A 63 -27.80 29.22 19.80
N LEU A 64 -26.88 29.86 19.05
CA LEU A 64 -25.50 30.05 19.48
C LEU A 64 -25.39 31.06 20.62
N THR A 65 -24.40 30.84 21.49
CA THR A 65 -23.96 31.87 22.43
C THR A 65 -23.39 33.09 21.68
N PRO A 66 -23.37 34.29 22.31
CA PRO A 66 -22.79 35.48 21.69
C PRO A 66 -21.34 35.27 21.21
N ASP A 67 -20.53 34.56 21.99
CA ASP A 67 -19.13 34.27 21.67
C ASP A 67 -18.99 33.32 20.48
N GLN A 68 -19.79 32.25 20.43
CA GLN A 68 -19.82 31.32 19.29
C GLN A 68 -20.29 32.01 18.01
N ARG A 69 -21.32 32.86 18.10
CA ARG A 69 -21.83 33.62 16.97
C ARG A 69 -20.80 34.61 16.45
N GLN A 70 -20.08 35.28 17.34
CA GLN A 70 -18.97 36.17 16.98
C GLN A 70 -17.81 35.39 16.34
N ALA A 71 -17.48 34.21 16.86
CA ALA A 71 -16.45 33.33 16.31
C ALA A 71 -16.81 32.86 14.89
N LEU A 72 -18.07 32.44 14.65
CA LEU A 72 -18.58 32.07 13.32
C LEU A 72 -18.50 33.25 12.34
N LEU A 73 -19.03 34.42 12.74
CA LEU A 73 -19.11 35.61 11.88
C LEU A 73 -17.74 36.20 11.49
N SER A 74 -16.67 35.82 12.21
CA SER A 74 -15.30 36.22 11.91
C SER A 74 -14.52 35.17 11.10
N MET A 75 -15.15 34.08 10.66
CA MET A 75 -14.57 33.11 9.72
C MET A 75 -14.57 33.65 8.29
N HIS A 76 -13.73 33.05 7.43
CA HIS A 76 -13.62 33.46 6.03
C HIS A 76 -14.93 33.17 5.28
N ASN A 77 -15.33 34.05 4.36
CA ASN A 77 -16.53 33.88 3.54
C ASN A 77 -16.14 34.02 2.06
N ILE A 78 -16.51 33.03 1.25
CA ILE A 78 -16.17 32.96 -0.19
C ILE A 78 -17.28 33.60 -1.07
N HIS A 79 -18.44 33.98 -0.52
CA HIS A 79 -19.58 34.55 -1.27
C HIS A 79 -19.97 35.97 -0.79
N ASP A 80 -20.35 36.84 -1.73
CA ASP A 80 -20.77 38.24 -1.44
C ASP A 80 -22.27 38.40 -1.08
N ASP A 81 -22.50 39.29 -0.11
CA ASP A 81 -23.60 40.26 0.08
C ASP A 81 -25.11 39.88 0.11
N ASP A 82 -25.48 38.67 0.53
CA ASP A 82 -26.79 38.49 1.19
C ASP A 82 -26.66 37.74 2.53
N ALA A 83 -27.46 38.12 3.53
CA ALA A 83 -27.32 37.61 4.90
C ALA A 83 -27.64 36.10 5.04
N ALA A 84 -28.54 35.56 4.22
CA ALA A 84 -28.89 34.14 4.23
C ALA A 84 -27.81 33.29 3.51
N SER A 85 -27.21 33.84 2.47
CA SER A 85 -26.07 33.30 1.75
C SER A 85 -24.75 33.51 2.51
N ARG A 86 -24.69 34.46 3.45
CA ARG A 86 -23.51 34.70 4.29
C ARG A 86 -23.20 33.51 5.19
N TYR A 87 -24.18 33.00 5.96
CA TYR A 87 -23.92 31.84 6.83
C TYR A 87 -23.55 30.61 6.01
N LEU A 88 -24.26 30.37 4.92
CA LEU A 88 -23.95 29.25 4.02
C LEU A 88 -22.56 29.40 3.39
N GLY A 89 -22.15 30.61 3.00
CA GLY A 89 -20.82 30.88 2.47
C GLY A 89 -19.70 30.69 3.49
N ILE A 90 -19.91 31.10 4.74
CA ILE A 90 -19.00 30.78 5.85
C ILE A 90 -18.92 29.28 6.05
N ILE A 91 -20.06 28.57 6.10
CA ILE A 91 -20.10 27.13 6.33
C ILE A 91 -19.37 26.39 5.21
N ARG A 92 -19.67 26.67 3.94
CA ARG A 92 -19.00 26.03 2.79
C ARG A 92 -17.49 26.28 2.72
N ALA A 93 -17.03 27.42 3.25
CA ALA A 93 -15.62 27.78 3.23
C ALA A 93 -14.80 27.16 4.37
N ASN A 94 -15.44 26.78 5.49
CA ASN A 94 -14.73 26.42 6.72
C ASN A 94 -15.17 25.09 7.34
N ALA A 95 -16.34 24.56 6.97
CA ALA A 95 -16.86 23.35 7.59
C ALA A 95 -15.92 22.17 7.36
N LEU A 96 -15.77 21.35 8.40
CA LEU A 96 -14.97 20.13 8.36
C LEU A 96 -15.91 18.92 8.28
N PRO A 97 -15.63 17.96 7.38
CA PRO A 97 -16.42 16.74 7.31
C PRO A 97 -16.27 15.92 8.60
N PHE A 98 -17.35 15.26 9.02
CA PHE A 98 -17.39 14.37 10.18
C PHE A 98 -18.54 13.35 10.08
N GLY A 99 -18.56 12.39 11.01
CA GLY A 99 -19.58 11.33 11.08
C GLY A 99 -19.33 10.18 10.10
N ASP A 100 -20.23 9.19 10.11
CA ASP A 100 -20.11 7.98 9.29
C ASP A 100 -20.00 8.32 7.80
N CYS A 101 -18.95 7.82 7.17
CA CYS A 101 -18.59 8.08 5.77
C CYS A 101 -18.49 9.59 5.42
N GLU A 102 -18.19 10.47 6.38
CA GLU A 102 -18.05 11.92 6.15
C GLU A 102 -19.29 12.58 5.51
N ARG A 103 -20.49 12.09 5.83
CA ARG A 103 -21.75 12.61 5.26
C ARG A 103 -22.21 13.93 5.88
N GLU A 104 -21.70 14.29 7.05
CA GLU A 104 -21.97 15.55 7.73
C GLU A 104 -20.76 16.48 7.66
N ALA A 105 -21.02 17.78 7.76
CA ALA A 105 -20.03 18.84 7.87
C ALA A 105 -20.37 19.73 9.05
N GLY A 106 -19.33 20.19 9.76
CA GLY A 106 -19.51 20.93 11.01
C GLY A 106 -18.65 22.18 11.09
N ILE A 107 -19.16 23.18 11.78
CA ILE A 107 -18.35 24.31 12.22
C ILE A 107 -17.84 24.05 13.64
N PHE A 108 -16.53 24.13 13.79
CA PHE A 108 -15.78 23.94 15.02
C PHE A 108 -14.99 25.22 15.28
N VAL A 109 -15.11 25.79 16.48
CA VAL A 109 -14.65 27.16 16.77
C VAL A 109 -13.16 27.35 16.46
N ASN A 110 -12.31 26.42 16.89
CA ASN A 110 -10.87 26.48 16.65
C ASN A 110 -10.41 25.55 15.53
N ALA A 111 -10.99 24.36 15.38
CA ALA A 111 -10.51 23.42 14.37
C ALA A 111 -10.69 23.96 12.93
N CYS A 112 -11.76 24.71 12.66
CA CYS A 112 -11.98 25.39 11.39
C CYS A 112 -11.02 26.58 11.13
N ARG A 113 -10.15 26.93 12.10
CA ARG A 113 -9.12 27.98 11.96
C ARG A 113 -7.74 27.41 11.62
N ILE A 114 -7.57 26.09 11.63
CA ILE A 114 -6.28 25.48 11.35
C ILE A 114 -6.04 25.53 9.84
N ASN A 115 -4.93 26.15 9.43
CA ASN A 115 -4.60 26.31 8.03
C ASN A 115 -4.12 25.02 7.36
N HIS A 116 -4.14 25.05 6.03
CA HIS A 116 -3.61 23.98 5.20
C HIS A 116 -2.08 23.99 5.13
N ASP A 117 -1.49 22.79 5.19
CA ASP A 117 -0.19 22.47 4.63
C ASP A 117 -0.24 21.10 3.92
N CYS A 118 0.52 20.91 2.84
CA CYS A 118 0.63 19.60 2.20
C CYS A 118 1.50 18.63 3.02
N ASP A 119 2.37 19.17 3.88
CA ASP A 119 3.26 18.46 4.81
C ASP A 119 2.81 18.73 6.25
N ASN A 120 1.51 18.52 6.49
CA ASN A 120 0.84 18.94 7.72
C ASN A 120 1.42 18.28 8.97
N ASN A 121 1.44 19.03 10.07
CA ASN A 121 1.98 18.56 11.35
C ASN A 121 0.92 18.04 12.34
N ALA A 122 -0.37 18.22 12.02
CA ALA A 122 -1.47 17.70 12.83
C ALA A 122 -2.52 16.95 11.97
N GLN A 123 -3.11 15.91 12.53
CA GLN A 123 -4.17 15.11 11.91
C GLN A 123 -5.51 15.44 12.55
N ARG A 124 -6.53 15.67 11.71
CA ARG A 124 -7.92 15.80 12.16
C ARG A 124 -8.64 14.46 12.07
N SER A 125 -9.54 14.17 13.00
CA SER A 125 -10.38 12.97 12.99
C SER A 125 -11.71 13.25 13.69
N TRP A 126 -12.77 12.57 13.26
CA TRP A 126 -14.01 12.47 14.03
C TRP A 126 -13.93 11.26 14.96
N ASN A 127 -13.89 11.51 16.27
CA ASN A 127 -13.92 10.43 17.25
C ASN A 127 -15.37 10.13 17.64
N GLU A 128 -15.91 9.04 17.11
CA GLU A 128 -17.28 8.58 17.35
C GLU A 128 -17.54 8.14 18.80
N ASN A 129 -16.51 7.68 19.52
CA ASN A 129 -16.65 7.21 20.90
C ASN A 129 -16.98 8.35 21.86
N ILE A 130 -16.47 9.55 21.58
CA ILE A 130 -16.75 10.76 22.37
C ILE A 130 -17.65 11.77 21.62
N ASN A 131 -18.00 11.50 20.36
CA ASN A 131 -18.75 12.39 19.47
C ASN A 131 -18.11 13.78 19.33
N ARG A 132 -16.79 13.83 19.15
CA ARG A 132 -16.05 15.10 19.03
C ARG A 132 -15.07 15.09 17.87
N HIS A 133 -14.87 16.25 17.26
CA HIS A 133 -13.78 16.49 16.32
C HIS A 133 -12.48 16.64 17.09
N THR A 134 -11.48 15.86 16.75
CA THR A 134 -10.19 15.85 17.43
C THR A 134 -9.08 16.21 16.47
N VAL A 135 -8.04 16.86 17.01
CA VAL A 135 -6.81 17.17 16.28
C VAL A 135 -5.63 16.69 17.09
N HIS A 136 -4.79 15.84 16.52
CA HIS A 136 -3.61 15.29 17.18
C HIS A 136 -2.32 15.68 16.44
N ALA A 137 -1.24 15.89 17.19
CA ALA A 137 0.07 16.18 16.62
C ALA A 137 0.66 14.92 15.95
N LYS A 138 0.94 14.97 14.65
CA LYS A 138 1.56 13.85 13.89
C LYS A 138 3.06 13.70 14.14
N ARG A 139 3.67 14.77 14.61
CA ARG A 139 5.08 14.90 15.00
C ARG A 139 5.19 15.94 16.10
N ASP A 140 6.38 16.10 16.67
CA ASP A 140 6.65 17.25 17.53
C ASP A 140 6.39 18.56 16.77
N ILE A 141 5.70 19.49 17.43
CA ILE A 141 5.44 20.86 16.95
C ILE A 141 6.15 21.82 17.89
N GLU A 142 7.05 22.62 17.36
CA GLU A 142 7.89 23.51 18.16
C GLU A 142 7.15 24.78 18.59
N ASN A 143 7.62 25.44 19.66
CA ASN A 143 7.04 26.71 20.10
C ASN A 143 7.12 27.76 18.98
N GLY A 144 5.99 28.40 18.67
CA GLY A 144 5.87 29.38 17.60
C GLY A 144 5.59 28.79 16.21
N GLU A 145 5.59 27.46 16.07
CA GLU A 145 5.22 26.79 14.82
C GLU A 145 3.71 26.85 14.58
N GLU A 146 3.30 27.03 13.32
CA GLU A 146 1.89 26.97 12.93
C GLU A 146 1.39 25.52 12.96
N ILE A 147 0.25 25.28 13.61
CA ILE A 147 -0.46 24.00 13.58
C ILE A 147 -1.23 23.96 12.27
N THR A 148 -1.02 22.91 11.48
CA THR A 148 -1.58 22.77 10.13
C THR A 148 -2.18 21.38 9.90
N ILE A 149 -3.19 21.31 9.05
CA ILE A 149 -3.88 20.07 8.64
C ILE A 149 -3.88 19.92 7.11
N PHE A 150 -4.11 18.71 6.62
CA PHE A 150 -4.27 18.45 5.20
C PHE A 150 -5.74 18.62 4.78
N TYR A 151 -6.07 19.63 3.96
CA TYR A 151 -7.47 19.95 3.61
C TYR A 151 -8.09 18.98 2.60
N LEU A 152 -7.25 18.33 1.79
CA LEU A 152 -7.73 17.44 0.75
C LEU A 152 -7.97 16.03 1.33
N GLY A 153 -8.82 15.24 0.69
CA GLY A 153 -9.07 13.86 1.14
C GLY A 153 -7.98 12.87 0.73
N VAL A 154 -7.24 13.17 -0.34
CA VAL A 154 -6.23 12.27 -0.91
C VAL A 154 -4.96 13.07 -1.23
N LEU A 155 -3.82 12.57 -0.75
CA LEU A 155 -2.50 13.04 -1.17
C LEU A 155 -2.30 12.64 -2.63
N ASN A 156 -2.06 13.63 -3.48
CA ASN A 156 -1.89 13.45 -4.93
C ASN A 156 -0.71 14.30 -5.41
N ASN A 157 -0.35 14.26 -6.69
CA ASN A 157 0.73 15.07 -7.26
C ASN A 157 0.51 16.60 -7.06
N ARG A 158 1.59 17.37 -7.11
CA ARG A 158 1.58 18.83 -6.85
C ARG A 158 0.56 19.57 -7.70
N LYS A 159 0.44 19.25 -9.00
CA LYS A 159 -0.49 19.92 -9.91
C LYS A 159 -1.94 19.70 -9.45
N THR A 160 -2.32 18.45 -9.20
CA THR A 160 -3.66 18.09 -8.75
C THR A 160 -3.99 18.72 -7.39
N ARG A 161 -3.05 18.74 -6.43
CA ARG A 161 -3.25 19.42 -5.14
C ARG A 161 -3.50 20.92 -5.33
N GLN A 162 -2.69 21.59 -6.14
CA GLN A 162 -2.82 23.03 -6.41
C GLN A 162 -4.14 23.38 -7.11
N GLU A 163 -4.56 22.60 -8.10
CA GLU A 163 -5.84 22.78 -8.79
C GLU A 163 -7.02 22.62 -7.84
N ALA A 164 -7.01 21.58 -6.99
CA ALA A 164 -8.04 21.35 -5.99
C ALA A 164 -8.11 22.50 -4.97
N LEU A 165 -6.97 22.99 -4.47
CA LEU A 165 -6.92 24.11 -3.52
C LEU A 165 -7.40 25.42 -4.14
N ARG A 166 -7.02 25.72 -5.39
CA ARG A 166 -7.49 26.91 -6.11
C ARG A 166 -8.99 26.85 -6.39
N SER A 167 -9.49 25.68 -6.77
CA SER A 167 -10.91 25.48 -7.08
C SER A 167 -11.79 25.60 -5.84
N LYS A 168 -11.43 24.90 -4.75
CA LYS A 168 -12.24 24.82 -3.53
C LYS A 168 -12.01 25.97 -2.55
N PHE A 169 -10.75 26.37 -2.35
CA PHE A 169 -10.35 27.30 -1.27
C PHE A 169 -9.75 28.61 -1.79
N ARG A 170 -9.66 28.80 -3.11
CA ARG A 170 -9.24 30.06 -3.76
C ARG A 170 -7.85 30.57 -3.39
N PHE A 171 -6.93 29.68 -3.01
CA PHE A 171 -5.51 30.03 -2.76
C PHE A 171 -4.54 29.11 -3.50
N THR A 172 -3.29 29.56 -3.63
CA THR A 172 -2.16 28.75 -4.13
C THR A 172 -1.29 28.35 -2.93
N CYS A 173 -1.06 27.05 -2.73
CA CYS A 173 -0.26 26.59 -1.60
C CYS A 173 1.23 26.89 -1.83
N MET A 174 1.89 27.44 -0.81
CA MET A 174 3.31 27.78 -0.83
C MET A 174 4.10 27.02 0.23
N CYS A 175 3.58 25.89 0.72
CA CYS A 175 4.26 25.06 1.71
C CYS A 175 5.59 24.49 1.18
N ARG A 176 6.36 23.85 2.08
CA ARG A 176 7.64 23.21 1.74
C ARG A 176 7.52 22.27 0.55
N LEU A 177 6.53 21.36 0.54
CA LEU A 177 6.32 20.40 -0.56
C LEU A 177 5.94 21.08 -1.88
N CYS A 178 5.08 22.09 -1.82
CA CYS A 178 4.68 22.84 -3.03
C CYS A 178 5.73 23.84 -3.52
N SER A 179 6.79 24.07 -2.74
CA SER A 179 7.91 24.94 -3.06
C SER A 179 9.18 24.16 -3.41
N LEU A 180 9.11 22.83 -3.48
CA LEU A 180 10.23 22.00 -3.90
C LEU A 180 10.73 22.37 -5.31
N PRO A 181 12.06 22.28 -5.55
CA PRO A 181 12.63 22.32 -6.88
C PRO A 181 11.97 21.30 -7.84
N PRO A 182 11.97 21.56 -9.16
CA PRO A 182 11.25 20.71 -10.13
C PRO A 182 11.61 19.21 -10.06
N ASP A 183 12.90 18.89 -9.93
CA ASP A 183 13.42 17.52 -9.81
C ASP A 183 12.93 16.82 -8.54
N GLN A 184 13.01 17.49 -7.39
CA GLN A 184 12.54 16.94 -6.12
C GLN A 184 11.01 16.82 -6.09
N SER A 185 10.31 17.79 -6.69
CA SER A 185 8.85 17.75 -6.85
C SER A 185 8.42 16.59 -7.73
N GLN A 186 9.13 16.34 -8.83
CA GLN A 186 8.84 15.24 -9.74
C GLN A 186 9.04 13.89 -9.06
N GLU A 187 10.13 13.73 -8.29
CA GLU A 187 10.36 12.49 -7.54
C GLU A 187 9.31 12.29 -6.44
N ASN A 188 8.91 13.34 -5.72
CA ASN A 188 7.83 13.27 -4.75
C ASN A 188 6.49 12.86 -5.41
N ASP A 189 6.16 13.46 -6.55
CA ASP A 189 4.96 13.16 -7.31
C ASP A 189 4.98 11.71 -7.85
N ARG A 190 6.15 11.21 -8.27
CA ARG A 190 6.36 9.81 -8.68
C ARG A 190 6.02 8.85 -7.54
N LYS A 191 6.57 9.07 -6.34
CA LYS A 191 6.29 8.24 -5.15
C LYS A 191 4.82 8.26 -4.76
N LEU A 192 4.18 9.44 -4.77
CA LEU A 192 2.74 9.56 -4.48
C LEU A 192 1.88 8.81 -5.50
N SER A 193 2.22 8.91 -6.78
CA SER A 193 1.53 8.16 -7.84
C SER A 193 1.68 6.65 -7.65
N GLU A 194 2.87 6.20 -7.26
CA GLU A 194 3.17 4.80 -7.00
C GLU A 194 2.37 4.27 -5.79
N ILE A 195 2.26 5.04 -4.70
CA ILE A 195 1.39 4.70 -3.55
C ILE A 195 -0.06 4.50 -3.98
N LEU A 196 -0.60 5.38 -4.84
CA LEU A 196 -1.98 5.27 -5.33
C LEU A 196 -2.17 4.05 -6.25
N THR A 197 -1.20 3.75 -7.11
CA THR A 197 -1.22 2.53 -7.92
C THR A 197 -1.19 1.28 -7.04
N LEU A 198 -0.29 1.24 -6.04
CA LEU A 198 -0.19 0.14 -5.08
C LEU A 198 -1.48 -0.02 -4.29
N ASP A 199 -2.13 1.07 -3.86
CA ASP A 199 -3.41 1.01 -3.16
C ASP A 199 -4.50 0.31 -4.01
N GLY A 200 -4.60 0.70 -5.29
CA GLY A 200 -5.49 0.05 -6.25
C GLY A 200 -5.14 -1.43 -6.47
N LEU A 201 -3.85 -1.76 -6.56
CA LEU A 201 -3.38 -3.14 -6.71
C LEU A 201 -3.62 -3.99 -5.46
N ILE A 202 -3.50 -3.43 -4.26
CA ILE A 202 -3.77 -4.12 -2.98
C ILE A 202 -5.27 -4.44 -2.89
N GLY A 203 -6.14 -3.45 -3.16
CA GLY A 203 -7.60 -3.62 -3.11
C GLY A 203 -8.21 -4.44 -4.24
N ARG A 204 -7.51 -4.60 -5.37
CA ARG A 204 -7.99 -5.36 -6.55
C ARG A 204 -8.38 -6.80 -6.18
N ASP A 205 -9.51 -7.27 -6.69
CA ASP A 205 -10.08 -8.61 -6.46
C ASP A 205 -10.44 -8.94 -5.00
N GLY A 206 -10.31 -7.97 -4.08
CA GLY A 206 -10.64 -8.10 -2.67
C GLY A 206 -10.08 -9.38 -2.04
N MET A 207 -10.96 -10.15 -1.39
CA MET A 207 -10.60 -11.42 -0.75
C MET A 207 -9.98 -12.43 -1.71
N MET A 208 -10.47 -12.51 -2.94
CA MET A 208 -9.95 -13.47 -3.92
C MET A 208 -8.48 -13.18 -4.27
N GLY A 209 -8.11 -11.90 -4.36
CA GLY A 209 -6.72 -11.49 -4.57
C GLY A 209 -5.80 -11.87 -3.40
N ILE A 210 -6.30 -11.76 -2.16
CA ILE A 210 -5.56 -12.21 -0.96
C ILE A 210 -5.37 -13.72 -0.97
N LEU A 211 -6.35 -14.50 -1.44
CA LEU A 211 -6.28 -15.97 -1.47
C LEU A 211 -5.37 -16.49 -2.58
N SER A 212 -5.39 -15.87 -3.76
CA SER A 212 -4.68 -16.33 -4.95
C SER A 212 -3.18 -16.05 -4.89
N ALA A 213 -2.78 -14.80 -4.60
CA ALA A 213 -1.40 -14.34 -4.65
C ALA A 213 -0.99 -13.57 -3.36
N PRO A 214 -1.00 -14.23 -2.19
CA PRO A 214 -0.80 -13.55 -0.91
C PRO A 214 0.58 -12.93 -0.76
N LEU A 215 1.63 -13.55 -1.30
CA LEU A 215 2.99 -13.02 -1.20
C LEU A 215 3.15 -11.75 -2.04
N ARG A 216 2.63 -11.73 -3.27
CA ARG A 216 2.57 -10.53 -4.11
C ARG A 216 1.84 -9.38 -3.43
N LYS A 217 0.64 -9.64 -2.88
CA LYS A 217 -0.12 -8.62 -2.14
C LYS A 217 0.67 -8.08 -0.94
N LEU A 218 1.32 -8.96 -0.18
CA LEU A 218 2.16 -8.55 0.95
C LEU A 218 3.34 -7.67 0.49
N ARG A 219 3.95 -7.96 -0.66
CA ARG A 219 5.02 -7.15 -1.26
C ARG A 219 4.54 -5.77 -1.70
N TYR A 220 3.34 -5.67 -2.30
CA TYR A 220 2.76 -4.37 -2.61
C TYR A 220 2.57 -3.51 -1.37
N VAL A 221 2.12 -4.12 -0.26
CA VAL A 221 1.99 -3.43 1.03
C VAL A 221 3.36 -3.03 1.60
N ASP A 222 4.37 -3.91 1.52
CA ASP A 222 5.75 -3.57 1.93
C ASP A 222 6.29 -2.34 1.18
N GLN A 223 6.16 -2.36 -0.15
CA GLN A 223 6.59 -1.25 -1.01
C GLN A 223 5.85 0.04 -0.68
N GLN A 224 4.53 -0.02 -0.46
CA GLN A 224 3.72 1.13 -0.08
C GLN A 224 4.19 1.74 1.24
N ILE A 225 4.51 0.90 2.23
CA ILE A 225 5.00 1.33 3.54
C ILE A 225 6.39 1.96 3.46
N ARG A 226 7.30 1.40 2.65
CA ARG A 226 8.61 2.03 2.40
C ARG A 226 8.46 3.42 1.80
N LEU A 227 7.58 3.58 0.80
CA LEU A 227 7.30 4.88 0.19
C LEU A 227 6.70 5.86 1.19
N TYR A 228 5.78 5.44 2.07
CA TYR A 228 5.30 6.28 3.16
C TYR A 228 6.44 6.76 4.06
N ASN A 229 7.30 5.83 4.52
CA ASN A 229 8.42 6.17 5.41
C ASN A 229 9.43 7.13 4.75
N GLU A 230 9.61 7.05 3.42
CA GLU A 230 10.45 7.98 2.67
C GLU A 230 9.83 9.38 2.52
N LEU A 231 8.50 9.47 2.46
CA LEU A 231 7.79 10.75 2.36
C LEU A 231 7.71 11.47 3.71
N GLY A 232 7.63 10.72 4.81
CA GLY A 232 7.71 11.24 6.17
C GLY A 232 7.13 10.27 7.20
N PRO A 233 7.47 10.44 8.49
CA PRO A 233 6.90 9.62 9.54
C PRO A 233 5.40 9.87 9.71
N ASN A 234 4.67 8.83 10.11
CA ASN A 234 3.24 8.91 10.49
C ASN A 234 2.34 9.47 9.38
N ASP A 235 2.55 9.05 8.13
CA ASP A 235 1.55 9.27 7.09
C ASP A 235 0.19 8.69 7.52
N ASN A 236 -0.90 9.34 7.12
CA ASN A 236 -2.24 8.93 7.52
C ASN A 236 -2.63 7.55 6.97
N GLY A 237 -2.08 7.17 5.81
CA GLY A 237 -2.33 5.87 5.19
C GLY A 237 -1.50 4.73 5.81
N LEU A 238 -0.43 5.05 6.53
CA LEU A 238 0.52 4.07 7.05
C LEU A 238 -0.12 3.04 8.00
N PRO A 239 -0.96 3.43 8.99
CA PRO A 239 -1.62 2.45 9.87
C PRO A 239 -2.55 1.49 9.12
N ARG A 240 -3.27 1.99 8.11
CA ARG A 240 -4.17 1.17 7.29
C ARG A 240 -3.38 0.13 6.48
N ALA A 241 -2.27 0.52 5.87
CA ALA A 241 -1.41 -0.42 5.14
C ALA A 241 -0.92 -1.57 6.04
N PHE A 242 -0.60 -1.29 7.32
CA PHE A 242 -0.28 -2.35 8.28
C PHE A 242 -1.47 -3.28 8.56
N ILE A 243 -2.71 -2.79 8.56
CA ILE A 243 -3.89 -3.67 8.66
C ILE A 243 -4.07 -4.53 7.41
N ASP A 244 -3.82 -4.01 6.21
CA ASP A 244 -3.87 -4.81 4.99
C ASP A 244 -2.88 -5.99 5.08
N ALA A 245 -1.65 -5.73 5.54
CA ALA A 245 -0.66 -6.79 5.80
C ALA A 245 -1.11 -7.77 6.90
N ALA A 246 -1.72 -7.27 7.98
CA ALA A 246 -2.25 -8.10 9.06
C ALA A 246 -3.35 -9.03 8.56
N GLN A 247 -4.29 -8.53 7.76
CA GLN A 247 -5.38 -9.33 7.19
C GLN A 247 -4.88 -10.40 6.23
N ILE A 248 -3.88 -10.10 5.40
CA ILE A 248 -3.21 -11.10 4.55
C ILE A 248 -2.60 -12.20 5.44
N ALA A 249 -1.83 -11.82 6.47
CA ALA A 249 -1.21 -12.78 7.39
C ALA A 249 -2.24 -13.63 8.15
N ILE A 250 -3.31 -13.03 8.66
CA ILE A 250 -4.42 -13.69 9.36
C ILE A 250 -5.10 -14.72 8.45
N THR A 251 -5.44 -14.31 7.23
CA THR A 251 -6.12 -15.14 6.22
C THR A 251 -5.35 -16.43 5.94
N HIS A 252 -4.01 -16.39 5.99
CA HIS A 252 -3.13 -17.52 5.72
C HIS A 252 -2.54 -18.19 6.98
N GLY A 253 -3.04 -17.83 8.17
CA GLY A 253 -2.70 -18.47 9.45
C GLY A 253 -1.38 -18.03 10.09
N ASP A 254 -0.77 -16.92 9.66
CA ASP A 254 0.49 -16.39 10.18
C ASP A 254 0.27 -15.45 11.37
N LEU A 255 -0.02 -16.02 12.54
CA LEU A 255 -0.34 -15.27 13.75
C LEU A 255 0.82 -14.40 14.26
N ALA A 256 2.07 -14.86 14.10
CA ALA A 256 3.25 -14.13 14.54
C ALA A 256 3.39 -12.79 13.80
N ARG A 257 3.29 -12.80 12.46
CA ARG A 257 3.36 -11.56 11.66
C ARG A 257 2.12 -10.71 11.80
N ALA A 258 0.94 -11.32 11.76
CA ALA A 258 -0.34 -10.63 11.92
C ALA A 258 -0.36 -9.75 13.17
N ARG A 259 0.08 -10.29 14.32
CA ARG A 259 0.16 -9.54 15.57
C ARG A 259 1.10 -8.34 15.47
N ASN A 260 2.26 -8.50 14.85
CA ASN A 260 3.25 -7.42 14.72
C ASN A 260 2.76 -6.31 13.80
N PHE A 261 2.12 -6.67 12.68
CA PHE A 261 1.46 -5.70 11.80
C PHE A 261 0.35 -4.94 12.53
N ALA A 262 -0.56 -5.65 13.20
CA ALA A 262 -1.64 -5.02 13.97
C ALA A 262 -1.12 -4.08 15.06
N LYS A 263 -0.02 -4.44 15.76
CA LYS A 263 0.64 -3.56 16.73
C LYS A 263 1.13 -2.26 16.10
N ARG A 264 1.80 -2.34 14.94
CA ARG A 264 2.30 -1.15 14.22
C ARG A 264 1.14 -0.25 13.75
N ALA A 265 0.04 -0.85 13.27
CA ALA A 265 -1.17 -0.11 12.93
C ALA A 265 -1.76 0.64 14.14
N VAL A 266 -1.99 -0.08 15.25
CA VAL A 266 -2.56 0.52 16.47
C VAL A 266 -1.68 1.62 17.04
N LEU A 267 -0.36 1.43 17.09
CA LEU A 267 0.56 2.49 17.54
C LEU A 267 0.48 3.74 16.66
N GLY A 268 0.35 3.57 15.34
CA GLY A 268 0.15 4.68 14.41
C GLY A 268 -1.16 5.42 14.67
N TRP A 269 -2.28 4.72 14.85
CA TRP A 269 -3.56 5.36 15.16
C TRP A 269 -3.62 6.01 16.54
N ILE A 270 -2.92 5.47 17.54
CA ILE A 270 -2.78 6.15 18.85
C ILE A 270 -2.16 7.54 18.66
N VAL A 271 -1.17 7.69 17.77
CA VAL A 271 -0.57 9.00 17.46
C VAL A 271 -1.55 9.90 16.70
N LEU A 272 -2.28 9.37 15.72
CA LEU A 272 -3.12 10.16 14.82
C LEU A 272 -4.50 10.52 15.41
N GLU A 273 -5.03 9.72 16.34
CA GLU A 273 -6.43 9.76 16.78
C GLU A 273 -6.60 9.64 18.30
N GLY A 274 -5.55 9.27 19.04
CA GLY A 274 -5.60 8.99 20.47
C GLY A 274 -5.96 7.54 20.78
N ASP A 275 -5.79 7.15 22.05
CA ASP A 275 -6.04 5.79 22.56
C ASP A 275 -7.52 5.41 22.63
N ASP A 276 -8.41 6.39 22.71
CA ASP A 276 -9.86 6.28 22.60
C ASP A 276 -10.36 6.40 21.15
N GLY A 277 -9.47 6.38 20.14
CA GLY A 277 -9.82 6.44 18.72
C GLY A 277 -10.61 5.20 18.26
N PRO A 278 -11.55 5.33 17.30
CA PRO A 278 -12.37 4.20 16.83
C PRO A 278 -11.50 3.05 16.30
N GLN A 279 -10.49 3.38 15.51
CA GLN A 279 -9.57 2.44 14.89
C GLN A 279 -8.71 1.74 15.95
N VAL A 280 -8.26 2.46 16.98
CA VAL A 280 -7.51 1.88 18.10
C VAL A 280 -8.37 0.84 18.81
N LEU A 281 -9.60 1.18 19.17
CA LEU A 281 -10.49 0.25 19.87
C LEU A 281 -10.85 -0.97 18.99
N GLN A 282 -11.12 -0.75 17.70
CA GLN A 282 -11.46 -1.80 16.75
C GLN A 282 -10.32 -2.82 16.59
N TYR A 283 -9.09 -2.36 16.41
CA TYR A 283 -7.97 -3.23 16.04
C TYR A 283 -7.11 -3.68 17.23
N SER A 284 -7.30 -3.13 18.43
CA SER A 284 -6.56 -3.53 19.64
C SER A 284 -6.70 -5.03 19.95
N ALA A 285 -7.87 -5.63 19.69
CA ALA A 285 -8.08 -7.06 19.89
C ALA A 285 -7.12 -7.93 19.06
N LEU A 286 -6.79 -7.50 17.83
CA LEU A 286 -5.86 -8.22 16.95
C LEU A 286 -4.42 -8.17 17.44
N THR A 287 -4.05 -7.15 18.22
CA THR A 287 -2.72 -7.08 18.83
C THR A 287 -2.51 -8.13 19.93
N GLN A 288 -3.60 -8.65 20.50
CA GLN A 288 -3.60 -9.67 21.53
C GLN A 288 -3.78 -11.06 20.94
N ASP A 289 -4.78 -11.22 20.08
CA ASP A 289 -5.13 -12.51 19.49
C ASP A 289 -5.71 -12.34 18.08
N PRO A 290 -4.86 -12.35 17.04
CA PRO A 290 -5.31 -12.26 15.65
C PRO A 290 -6.19 -13.44 15.22
N SER A 291 -6.19 -14.56 15.95
CA SER A 291 -6.98 -15.75 15.58
C SER A 291 -8.49 -15.56 15.75
N LYS A 292 -8.91 -14.50 16.46
CA LYS A 292 -10.31 -14.11 16.63
C LYS A 292 -10.89 -13.34 15.45
N HIS A 293 -10.05 -12.92 14.49
CA HIS A 293 -10.51 -12.24 13.29
C HIS A 293 -11.32 -13.21 12.41
N GLU A 294 -12.40 -12.73 11.79
CA GLU A 294 -13.31 -13.57 10.99
C GLU A 294 -12.64 -14.31 9.83
N LEU A 295 -11.58 -13.71 9.27
CA LEU A 295 -10.80 -14.28 8.15
C LEU A 295 -9.78 -15.33 8.58
N TYR A 296 -9.58 -15.53 9.89
CA TYR A 296 -8.49 -16.36 10.38
C TYR A 296 -8.57 -17.78 9.83
N GLY A 297 -7.44 -18.25 9.29
CA GLY A 297 -7.28 -19.64 8.87
C GLY A 297 -8.11 -20.05 7.65
N THR A 298 -8.62 -19.08 6.87
CA THR A 298 -9.25 -19.34 5.56
C THR A 298 -8.35 -20.21 4.69
N THR A 299 -7.04 -19.93 4.74
CA THR A 299 -6.01 -20.89 4.40
C THR A 299 -5.04 -21.05 5.58
N MET A 300 -4.26 -22.13 5.57
CA MET A 300 -3.20 -22.36 6.55
C MET A 300 -1.81 -22.39 5.89
N LYS A 301 -1.66 -21.76 4.71
CA LYS A 301 -0.42 -21.78 3.92
C LYS A 301 0.79 -21.28 4.70
N TRP A 302 0.58 -20.35 5.63
CA TRP A 302 1.62 -19.65 6.38
C TRP A 302 1.53 -19.88 7.89
N LYS A 303 0.96 -21.01 8.31
CA LYS A 303 0.71 -21.33 9.72
C LYS A 303 1.91 -21.03 10.63
N THR A 304 1.74 -20.10 11.55
CA THR A 304 2.66 -19.84 12.67
C THR A 304 1.89 -19.70 13.97
N ALA A 305 2.50 -20.08 15.09
CA ALA A 305 1.97 -19.73 16.41
C ALA A 305 2.26 -18.25 16.72
N ILE A 306 1.46 -17.63 17.58
CA ILE A 306 1.56 -16.19 17.89
C ILE A 306 2.90 -15.79 18.52
N ASP A 307 3.57 -16.75 19.16
CA ASP A 307 4.85 -16.64 19.85
C ASP A 307 6.05 -17.06 19.00
N ASN A 308 5.83 -17.51 17.75
CA ASN A 308 6.89 -17.84 16.78
C ASN A 308 7.53 -16.56 16.17
N ILE A 309 7.90 -15.61 17.03
CA ILE A 309 8.60 -14.38 16.66
C ILE A 309 10.11 -14.64 16.85
N PRO A 310 10.95 -14.40 15.83
CA PRO A 310 12.39 -14.60 15.96
C PRO A 310 12.98 -13.62 16.98
N VAL A 311 13.94 -14.12 17.77
CA VAL A 311 14.62 -13.35 18.83
C VAL A 311 16.07 -13.13 18.40
N GLY A 312 16.63 -11.95 18.73
CA GLY A 312 18.03 -11.63 18.48
C GLY A 312 18.36 -11.24 17.04
N LEU A 313 17.36 -10.92 16.22
CA LEU A 313 17.56 -10.26 14.94
C LEU A 313 17.80 -8.77 15.14
N ASP A 314 18.65 -8.17 14.31
CA ASP A 314 18.69 -6.72 14.18
C ASP A 314 17.44 -6.17 13.48
N SER A 315 17.34 -4.84 13.33
CA SER A 315 16.15 -4.21 12.77
C SER A 315 15.89 -4.58 11.30
N GLU A 316 16.94 -4.80 10.52
CA GLU A 316 16.81 -5.08 9.09
C GLU A 316 16.41 -6.54 8.87
N ASP A 317 17.11 -7.46 9.54
CA ASP A 317 16.77 -8.89 9.53
C ASP A 317 15.35 -9.14 10.08
N PHE A 318 14.92 -8.36 11.09
CA PHE A 318 13.55 -8.44 11.61
C PHE A 318 12.52 -7.97 10.58
N ASP A 319 12.76 -6.86 9.89
CA ASP A 319 11.86 -6.38 8.84
C ASP A 319 11.84 -7.35 7.65
N ASP A 320 12.96 -7.97 7.29
CA ASP A 320 13.01 -9.01 6.26
C ASP A 320 12.18 -10.24 6.64
N TRP A 321 12.28 -10.69 7.90
CA TRP A 321 11.38 -11.70 8.42
C TRP A 321 9.93 -11.23 8.35
N LEU A 322 9.62 -10.04 8.86
CA LEU A 322 8.25 -9.51 8.95
C LEU A 322 7.58 -9.46 7.58
N TRP A 323 8.30 -8.99 6.56
CA TRP A 323 7.81 -8.82 5.19
C TRP A 323 8.03 -10.03 4.28
N ARG A 324 8.61 -11.12 4.80
CA ARG A 324 8.98 -12.32 4.01
C ARG A 324 9.87 -11.96 2.81
N ARG A 325 10.79 -11.01 3.01
CA ARG A 325 11.77 -10.60 1.99
C ARG A 325 12.85 -11.66 1.87
N ASP A 326 13.37 -11.82 0.66
CA ASP A 326 14.53 -12.65 0.45
C ASP A 326 15.78 -11.94 0.99
N LYS A 327 16.68 -12.71 1.58
CA LYS A 327 17.98 -12.17 2.01
C LYS A 327 18.80 -11.77 0.78
N PRO A 328 19.52 -10.64 0.83
CA PRO A 328 20.43 -10.25 -0.23
C PRO A 328 21.47 -11.34 -0.46
N LYS A 329 21.70 -11.71 -1.73
CA LYS A 329 22.72 -12.69 -2.09
C LYS A 329 24.11 -12.16 -1.75
N LYS A 330 24.91 -12.98 -1.08
CA LYS A 330 26.36 -12.73 -1.00
C LYS A 330 26.99 -13.08 -2.36
N PRO A 331 27.98 -12.30 -2.84
CA PRO A 331 28.70 -12.62 -4.07
C PRO A 331 29.24 -14.06 -4.04
N GLY A 332 28.92 -14.84 -5.08
CA GLY A 332 29.36 -16.25 -5.21
C GLY A 332 28.49 -17.29 -4.48
N GLN A 333 27.42 -16.88 -3.79
CA GLN A 333 26.46 -17.84 -3.22
C GLN A 333 25.52 -18.38 -4.32
N PRO A 334 25.37 -19.71 -4.47
CA PRO A 334 24.42 -20.29 -5.43
C PRO A 334 22.99 -19.82 -5.15
N VAL A 335 22.19 -19.61 -6.20
CA VAL A 335 20.77 -19.26 -6.02
C VAL A 335 20.02 -20.38 -5.29
N ASP A 336 19.15 -20.01 -4.35
CA ASP A 336 18.21 -20.95 -3.75
C ASP A 336 17.01 -21.15 -4.68
N LEU A 337 16.83 -22.37 -5.20
CA LEU A 337 15.68 -22.72 -6.05
C LEU A 337 14.33 -22.66 -5.30
N ARG A 338 14.35 -22.45 -3.98
CA ARG A 338 13.15 -22.17 -3.16
C ARG A 338 12.81 -20.69 -3.08
N ASN A 339 13.66 -19.81 -3.60
CA ASN A 339 13.37 -18.39 -3.70
C ASN A 339 12.13 -18.17 -4.59
N ARG A 340 11.04 -17.68 -4.01
CA ARG A 340 9.75 -17.49 -4.71
C ARG A 340 9.70 -16.23 -5.57
N THR A 341 10.61 -15.31 -5.37
CA THR A 341 10.77 -14.12 -6.20
C THR A 341 11.41 -14.50 -7.55
N THR A 342 12.47 -15.31 -7.51
CA THR A 342 13.17 -15.79 -8.72
C THR A 342 12.47 -16.99 -9.35
N PHE A 343 11.97 -17.92 -8.53
CA PHE A 343 11.29 -19.15 -8.95
C PHE A 343 9.85 -19.20 -8.42
N PRO A 344 8.96 -18.33 -8.97
CA PRO A 344 7.58 -18.21 -8.53
C PRO A 344 6.77 -19.49 -8.78
N CYS A 345 5.72 -19.69 -7.97
CA CYS A 345 4.65 -20.63 -8.29
C CYS A 345 3.75 -20.02 -9.37
N PHE A 346 2.79 -20.79 -9.91
CA PHE A 346 1.96 -20.29 -11.01
C PHE A 346 1.18 -19.03 -10.65
N ASN A 347 0.63 -18.95 -9.44
CA ASN A 347 -0.14 -17.78 -9.00
C ASN A 347 0.71 -16.53 -8.77
N ASP A 348 2.01 -16.70 -8.51
CA ASP A 348 2.97 -15.62 -8.31
C ASP A 348 3.64 -15.17 -9.63
N LEU A 349 3.33 -15.81 -10.78
CA LEU A 349 3.78 -15.36 -12.09
C LEU A 349 3.05 -14.08 -12.55
N PRO A 350 3.73 -13.16 -13.25
CA PRO A 350 3.09 -11.98 -13.80
C PRO A 350 1.92 -12.38 -14.72
N ASP A 351 0.85 -11.59 -14.70
CA ASP A 351 -0.29 -11.77 -15.59
C ASP A 351 -0.03 -10.97 -16.87
N GLU A 352 -0.21 -11.57 -18.04
CA GLU A 352 0.10 -10.89 -19.32
C GLU A 352 -0.72 -9.60 -19.54
N ASN A 353 -1.86 -9.48 -18.86
CA ASN A 353 -2.77 -8.34 -18.97
C ASN A 353 -2.63 -7.36 -17.80
N ASP A 354 -1.71 -7.61 -16.86
CA ASP A 354 -1.49 -6.78 -15.68
C ASP A 354 -0.02 -6.40 -15.52
N VAL A 355 0.22 -5.25 -14.90
CA VAL A 355 1.58 -4.81 -14.60
C VAL A 355 1.95 -5.27 -13.19
N ASP A 356 2.80 -6.29 -13.12
CA ASP A 356 3.37 -6.74 -11.85
C ASP A 356 4.66 -5.97 -11.54
N LEU A 357 4.58 -5.04 -10.57
CA LEU A 357 5.70 -4.19 -10.18
C LEU A 357 6.88 -4.95 -9.56
N GLU A 358 6.69 -6.21 -9.19
CA GLU A 358 7.77 -7.08 -8.74
C GLU A 358 8.74 -7.46 -9.88
N PHE A 359 8.19 -7.63 -11.09
CA PHE A 359 8.96 -8.06 -12.26
C PHE A 359 9.24 -6.89 -13.21
N TYR A 360 8.37 -5.89 -13.23
CA TYR A 360 8.36 -4.79 -14.16
C TYR A 360 8.54 -3.43 -13.47
N ALA A 361 9.37 -2.56 -14.05
CA ALA A 361 9.55 -1.19 -13.59
C ALA A 361 9.22 -0.21 -14.72
N SER A 362 8.81 1.00 -14.35
CA SER A 362 8.59 2.08 -15.29
C SER A 362 9.39 3.31 -14.90
N SER A 363 10.03 3.93 -15.90
CA SER A 363 10.72 5.21 -15.75
C SER A 363 9.81 6.41 -15.98
N ASP A 364 8.68 6.23 -16.67
CA ASP A 364 7.79 7.30 -17.14
C ASP A 364 6.32 7.13 -16.67
N GLY A 365 6.01 6.01 -16.00
CA GLY A 365 4.66 5.64 -15.57
C GLY A 365 3.78 4.99 -16.64
N PHE A 366 4.26 4.89 -17.90
CA PHE A 366 3.47 4.41 -19.04
C PHE A 366 4.08 3.17 -19.69
N THR A 367 5.40 3.11 -19.76
CA THR A 367 6.16 2.01 -20.36
C THR A 367 6.76 1.18 -19.25
N TYR A 368 6.41 -0.11 -19.22
CA TYR A 368 6.93 -1.06 -18.25
C TYR A 368 7.92 -2.00 -18.93
N ARG A 369 9.06 -2.24 -18.28
CA ARG A 369 10.07 -3.19 -18.74
C ARG A 369 10.49 -4.10 -17.59
N PRO A 370 10.85 -5.36 -17.87
CA PRO A 370 11.44 -6.21 -16.86
C PRO A 370 12.62 -5.50 -16.19
N HIS A 371 12.67 -5.52 -14.86
CA HIS A 371 13.83 -5.02 -14.09
C HIS A 371 14.62 -6.13 -13.41
N ARG A 372 14.13 -7.38 -13.52
CA ARG A 372 14.79 -8.58 -13.01
C ARG A 372 14.51 -9.81 -13.87
N HIS A 373 15.15 -10.93 -13.57
CA HIS A 373 14.90 -12.23 -14.20
C HIS A 373 14.03 -13.13 -13.30
N TRP A 374 13.17 -13.94 -13.91
CA TRP A 374 12.40 -14.99 -13.23
C TRP A 374 12.26 -16.25 -14.10
N LEU A 375 12.05 -17.38 -13.43
CA LEU A 375 11.94 -18.68 -14.08
C LEU A 375 10.93 -19.58 -13.37
N PHE A 376 9.96 -20.08 -14.14
CA PHE A 376 8.98 -21.02 -13.64
C PHE A 376 9.50 -22.46 -13.71
N LEU A 377 9.34 -23.22 -12.61
CA LEU A 377 9.69 -24.63 -12.52
C LEU A 377 8.43 -25.47 -12.27
N ALA A 378 8.21 -26.50 -13.09
CA ALA A 378 7.10 -27.44 -12.91
C ALA A 378 7.46 -28.85 -13.35
N GLU A 379 6.70 -29.85 -12.91
CA GLU A 379 6.83 -31.24 -13.32
C GLU A 379 5.78 -31.60 -14.36
N ILE A 380 6.15 -32.27 -15.45
CA ILE A 380 5.21 -32.76 -16.46
C ILE A 380 4.39 -33.91 -15.84
N VAL A 381 3.08 -33.71 -15.71
CA VAL A 381 2.13 -34.72 -15.22
C VAL A 381 1.54 -35.51 -16.38
N ASP A 382 1.10 -34.79 -17.42
CA ASP A 382 0.57 -35.38 -18.64
C ASP A 382 0.91 -34.51 -19.86
N PHE A 383 0.78 -35.08 -21.05
CA PHE A 383 0.90 -34.34 -22.29
C PHE A 383 0.16 -35.02 -23.43
N ALA A 384 -0.31 -34.20 -24.37
CA ALA A 384 -0.95 -34.66 -25.59
C ALA A 384 -0.51 -33.79 -26.76
N THR A 385 -0.49 -34.37 -27.96
CA THR A 385 -0.23 -33.65 -29.21
C THR A 385 -1.37 -33.95 -30.16
N LEU A 386 -2.29 -32.98 -30.32
CA LEU A 386 -3.39 -33.08 -31.28
C LEU A 386 -3.26 -32.01 -32.37
N VAL A 387 -3.34 -30.73 -31.98
CA VAL A 387 -3.16 -29.57 -32.87
C VAL A 387 -1.84 -28.84 -32.59
N ARG A 388 -1.40 -28.92 -31.34
CA ARG A 388 -0.16 -28.41 -30.76
C ARG A 388 0.18 -29.28 -29.56
N LEU A 389 1.42 -29.24 -29.09
CA LEU A 389 1.80 -29.84 -27.83
C LEU A 389 1.09 -29.11 -26.68
N GLN A 390 0.44 -29.91 -25.84
CA GLN A 390 -0.23 -29.47 -24.62
C GLN A 390 0.34 -30.31 -23.49
N MET A 391 0.66 -29.68 -22.37
CA MET A 391 1.15 -30.36 -21.17
C MET A 391 0.29 -29.96 -19.98
N ASP A 392 -0.04 -30.93 -19.13
CA ASP A 392 -0.46 -30.66 -17.76
C ASP A 392 0.81 -30.69 -16.89
N VAL A 393 1.11 -29.57 -16.25
CA VAL A 393 2.33 -29.42 -15.43
C VAL A 393 1.97 -29.11 -13.99
N LYS A 394 2.71 -29.67 -13.04
CA LYS A 394 2.49 -29.47 -11.62
C LYS A 394 3.55 -28.55 -11.04
N ASP A 395 3.14 -27.43 -10.48
CA ASP A 395 4.07 -26.48 -9.87
C ASP A 395 4.50 -26.93 -8.47
N VAL A 396 5.25 -26.05 -7.81
CA VAL A 396 5.81 -26.26 -6.48
C VAL A 396 4.78 -26.21 -5.33
N GLU A 397 3.60 -25.60 -5.54
CA GLU A 397 2.47 -25.69 -4.61
C GLU A 397 1.59 -26.92 -4.88
N GLY A 398 1.92 -27.67 -5.93
CA GLY A 398 1.19 -28.85 -6.35
C GLY A 398 -0.04 -28.55 -7.19
N MET A 399 -0.18 -27.33 -7.69
CA MET A 399 -1.24 -26.94 -8.62
C MET A 399 -0.94 -27.53 -10.00
N THR A 400 -1.95 -28.16 -10.62
CA THR A 400 -1.86 -28.60 -12.02
C THR A 400 -2.27 -27.46 -12.93
N ILE A 401 -1.43 -27.14 -13.90
CA ILE A 401 -1.53 -25.98 -14.78
C ILE A 401 -1.44 -26.46 -16.23
N PRO A 402 -2.33 -25.99 -17.11
CA PRO A 402 -2.21 -26.28 -18.53
C PRO A 402 -1.13 -25.39 -19.16
N LEU A 403 -0.22 -26.02 -19.91
CA LEU A 403 0.83 -25.38 -20.71
C LEU A 403 0.59 -25.67 -22.19
N PHE A 404 0.46 -24.62 -22.99
CA PHE A 404 0.19 -24.74 -24.43
C PHE A 404 1.32 -24.15 -25.27
N PHE A 405 1.79 -24.92 -26.26
CA PHE A 405 2.83 -24.48 -27.18
C PHE A 405 2.21 -23.68 -28.34
N TYR A 406 2.37 -22.37 -28.30
CA TYR A 406 1.99 -21.40 -29.34
C TYR A 406 3.19 -20.97 -30.21
N THR A 407 4.29 -21.70 -30.09
CA THR A 407 5.48 -21.57 -30.93
C THR A 407 5.17 -21.87 -32.40
N ILE A 408 6.07 -21.46 -33.29
CA ILE A 408 5.92 -21.64 -34.76
C ILE A 408 5.69 -23.12 -35.11
N ASP A 409 6.50 -24.01 -34.53
CA ASP A 409 6.46 -25.46 -34.78
C ASP A 409 5.50 -26.20 -33.83
N ARG A 410 4.77 -25.45 -32.99
CA ARG A 410 3.69 -25.96 -32.11
C ARG A 410 4.11 -27.09 -31.17
N GLY A 411 5.39 -27.15 -30.79
CA GLY A 411 5.97 -28.15 -29.91
C GLY A 411 6.82 -29.21 -30.61
N ASP A 412 6.82 -29.27 -31.95
CA ASP A 412 7.64 -30.21 -32.72
C ASP A 412 9.15 -29.87 -32.66
N GLU A 413 9.51 -28.68 -32.17
CA GLU A 413 10.88 -28.32 -31.84
C GLU A 413 11.49 -29.16 -30.71
N LEU A 414 10.67 -29.84 -29.90
CA LEU A 414 11.11 -30.72 -28.82
C LEU A 414 11.23 -32.16 -29.33
N ALA A 415 12.41 -32.77 -29.12
CA ALA A 415 12.56 -34.19 -29.40
C ALA A 415 11.64 -35.00 -28.47
N PRO A 416 11.03 -36.11 -28.92
CA PRO A 416 10.16 -36.95 -28.07
C PRO A 416 10.84 -37.41 -26.77
N SER A 417 12.17 -37.57 -26.79
CA SER A 417 12.96 -37.91 -25.61
C SER A 417 12.97 -36.84 -24.51
N GLN A 418 12.61 -35.59 -24.84
CA GLN A 418 12.56 -34.43 -23.93
C GLN A 418 11.17 -34.25 -23.30
N VAL A 419 10.13 -34.90 -23.83
CA VAL A 419 8.75 -34.79 -23.35
C VAL A 419 8.36 -36.10 -22.67
N GLN A 420 8.55 -36.17 -21.35
CA GLN A 420 8.24 -37.36 -20.56
C GLN A 420 7.57 -36.98 -19.25
N LYS A 421 6.61 -37.80 -18.81
CA LYS A 421 5.99 -37.64 -17.49
C LYS A 421 7.05 -37.74 -16.39
N GLY A 422 6.95 -36.89 -15.38
CA GLY A 422 7.90 -36.77 -14.27
C GLY A 422 9.14 -35.92 -14.56
N TYR A 423 9.30 -35.39 -15.78
CA TYR A 423 10.39 -34.46 -16.08
C TYR A 423 10.09 -33.07 -15.53
N THR A 424 11.13 -32.36 -15.10
CA THR A 424 10.99 -30.97 -14.67
C THR A 424 11.18 -30.06 -15.87
N ILE A 425 10.30 -29.10 -16.07
CA ILE A 425 10.46 -28.04 -17.06
C ILE A 425 10.89 -26.74 -16.38
N ALA A 426 11.58 -25.91 -17.17
CA ALA A 426 12.02 -24.59 -16.81
C ALA A 426 11.56 -23.62 -17.90
N ILE A 427 10.82 -22.57 -17.52
CA ILE A 427 10.31 -21.55 -18.44
C ILE A 427 10.79 -20.18 -17.97
N LEU A 428 11.70 -19.56 -18.73
CA LEU A 428 12.14 -18.18 -18.53
C LEU A 428 11.00 -17.21 -18.85
N TYR A 429 10.82 -16.21 -18.00
CA TYR A 429 9.82 -15.15 -18.19
C TYR A 429 8.40 -15.68 -18.41
N ALA A 430 8.03 -16.78 -17.74
CA ALA A 430 6.67 -17.30 -17.84
C ALA A 430 5.65 -16.26 -17.35
N GLU A 431 4.51 -16.23 -18.00
CA GLU A 431 3.38 -15.37 -17.65
C GLU A 431 2.10 -16.20 -17.55
N ARG A 432 1.17 -15.74 -16.71
CA ARG A 432 -0.18 -16.29 -16.65
C ARG A 432 -0.96 -15.78 -17.86
N HIS A 433 -1.61 -16.69 -18.55
CA HIS A 433 -2.42 -16.43 -19.73
C HIS A 433 -3.85 -16.92 -19.51
N ALA A 434 -4.82 -16.07 -19.84
CA ALA A 434 -6.24 -16.42 -19.78
C ALA A 434 -6.71 -16.95 -21.14
N PHE A 435 -7.01 -18.26 -21.20
CA PHE A 435 -7.50 -18.89 -22.43
C PHE A 435 -9.02 -18.74 -22.56
N MET A 436 -9.51 -18.45 -23.78
CA MET A 436 -10.93 -18.20 -24.05
C MET A 436 -11.88 -19.35 -23.65
N PHE A 437 -11.41 -20.59 -23.66
CA PHE A 437 -12.22 -21.79 -23.38
C PHE A 437 -11.50 -22.81 -22.48
N SER A 438 -10.54 -22.38 -21.67
CA SER A 438 -9.77 -23.24 -20.77
C SER A 438 -9.44 -22.50 -19.48
N GLU A 439 -9.08 -23.26 -18.45
CA GLU A 439 -8.53 -22.69 -17.22
C GLU A 439 -7.27 -21.86 -17.54
N PRO A 440 -6.97 -20.79 -16.77
CA PRO A 440 -5.75 -20.03 -16.93
C PRO A 440 -4.52 -20.94 -16.87
N GLY A 441 -3.54 -20.66 -17.71
CA GLY A 441 -2.35 -21.48 -17.84
C GLY A 441 -1.15 -20.69 -18.32
N ILE A 442 -0.17 -21.40 -18.90
CA ILE A 442 1.00 -20.77 -19.50
C ILE A 442 0.92 -20.94 -21.02
N ARG A 443 1.05 -19.82 -21.74
CA ARG A 443 1.17 -19.79 -23.19
C ARG A 443 2.64 -19.63 -23.56
N LEU A 444 3.26 -20.69 -24.08
CA LEU A 444 4.65 -20.63 -24.52
C LEU A 444 4.71 -20.21 -25.99
N GLU A 445 5.27 -19.03 -26.26
CA GLU A 445 5.43 -18.50 -27.62
C GLU A 445 6.87 -18.54 -28.12
N GLU A 446 7.85 -18.48 -27.21
CA GLU A 446 9.27 -18.47 -27.51
C GLU A 446 9.93 -19.79 -27.10
N PRO A 447 10.29 -20.69 -28.04
CA PRO A 447 10.89 -21.99 -27.74
C PRO A 447 12.15 -21.90 -26.88
N LYS A 448 12.95 -20.85 -27.07
CA LYS A 448 14.23 -20.64 -26.38
C LYS A 448 14.07 -20.28 -24.90
N ASN A 449 12.86 -19.96 -24.46
CA ASN A 449 12.56 -19.73 -23.05
C ASN A 449 12.25 -21.04 -22.32
N PHE A 450 12.06 -22.16 -23.03
CA PHE A 450 11.69 -23.45 -22.46
C PHE A 450 12.86 -24.43 -22.44
N LYS A 451 13.00 -25.16 -21.33
CA LYS A 451 13.90 -26.32 -21.23
C LYS A 451 13.29 -27.43 -20.40
N ALA A 452 13.32 -28.66 -20.92
CA ALA A 452 12.99 -29.87 -20.16
C ALA A 452 14.26 -30.48 -19.54
N CYS A 453 14.17 -30.83 -18.26
CA CYS A 453 15.23 -31.36 -17.42
C CYS A 453 14.85 -32.74 -16.86
N GLN A 454 15.73 -33.73 -17.07
CA GLN A 454 15.47 -35.14 -16.77
C GLN A 454 15.60 -35.40 -15.26
N ARG A 455 14.50 -35.80 -14.59
CA ARG A 455 14.50 -36.02 -13.12
C ARG A 455 14.70 -37.48 -12.69
N THR A 456 14.59 -38.46 -13.60
CA THR A 456 14.59 -39.89 -13.24
C THR A 456 15.94 -40.43 -12.71
N GLY A 457 17.00 -39.62 -12.68
CA GLY A 457 18.31 -40.05 -12.15
C GLY A 457 18.48 -39.98 -10.63
N TRP A 458 17.65 -39.20 -9.91
CA TRP A 458 17.89 -38.93 -8.48
C TRP A 458 17.33 -40.02 -7.54
N ASN A 459 16.11 -40.50 -7.80
CA ASN A 459 15.42 -41.42 -6.89
C ASN A 459 15.76 -42.90 -7.11
N ASP A 460 16.16 -43.32 -8.32
CA ASP A 460 16.28 -44.75 -8.64
C ASP A 460 17.72 -45.29 -8.74
N LYS A 461 18.76 -44.45 -8.74
CA LYS A 461 20.14 -44.90 -9.08
C LYS A 461 21.31 -44.33 -8.26
N GLY A 462 21.07 -43.75 -7.08
CA GLY A 462 22.14 -43.47 -6.10
C GLY A 462 23.36 -42.73 -6.64
N HIS A 463 23.14 -41.69 -7.45
CA HIS A 463 24.18 -41.14 -8.32
C HIS A 463 24.90 -39.92 -7.71
N LYS A 464 25.78 -40.16 -6.73
CA LYS A 464 26.57 -39.10 -6.07
C LYS A 464 27.87 -38.70 -6.81
N ALA A 465 28.36 -39.47 -7.77
CA ALA A 465 29.68 -39.24 -8.39
C ALA A 465 29.66 -38.70 -9.84
N ASP A 466 28.71 -39.08 -10.71
CA ASP A 466 28.70 -38.67 -12.14
C ASP A 466 27.44 -37.90 -12.59
N CYS A 467 26.89 -37.04 -11.74
CA CYS A 467 25.64 -36.33 -12.03
C CYS A 467 25.73 -35.54 -13.36
N LYS A 468 25.17 -36.09 -14.45
CA LYS A 468 25.09 -35.43 -15.77
C LYS A 468 24.34 -34.10 -15.70
N LEU A 469 23.43 -33.95 -14.73
CA LEU A 469 22.75 -32.69 -14.41
C LEU A 469 23.74 -31.60 -13.98
N LEU A 470 24.72 -31.90 -13.12
CA LEU A 470 25.77 -30.93 -12.73
C LEU A 470 26.76 -30.62 -13.87
N ARG A 471 26.72 -31.35 -15.00
CA ARG A 471 27.47 -31.03 -16.22
C ARG A 471 26.64 -30.22 -17.22
N ASP A 472 25.32 -30.12 -17.02
CA ASP A 472 24.44 -29.32 -17.86
C ASP A 472 24.77 -27.83 -17.67
N THR A 473 25.14 -27.17 -18.76
CA THR A 473 25.57 -25.77 -18.76
C THR A 473 24.46 -24.84 -18.32
N ASP A 474 23.20 -25.18 -18.60
CA ASP A 474 22.07 -24.33 -18.23
C ASP A 474 21.73 -24.51 -16.76
N LEU A 475 21.81 -25.74 -16.23
CA LEU A 475 21.66 -25.94 -14.80
C LEU A 475 22.73 -25.17 -14.02
N LYS A 476 23.99 -25.20 -14.46
CA LYS A 476 25.04 -24.34 -13.88
C LYS A 476 24.70 -22.86 -14.04
N GLY A 477 24.24 -22.46 -15.22
CA GLY A 477 23.79 -21.11 -15.53
C GLY A 477 22.71 -20.63 -14.58
N LEU A 478 21.73 -21.46 -14.22
CA LEU A 478 20.68 -21.13 -13.25
C LEU A 478 21.28 -20.73 -11.89
N PHE A 479 22.32 -21.41 -11.44
CA PHE A 479 22.98 -21.12 -10.16
C PHE A 479 23.92 -19.92 -10.20
N SER A 480 24.43 -19.55 -11.38
CA SER A 480 25.39 -18.45 -11.54
C SER A 480 24.79 -17.16 -12.11
N LEU A 481 23.58 -17.20 -12.68
CA LEU A 481 22.93 -16.03 -13.25
C LEU A 481 22.66 -14.99 -12.16
N ASP A 482 22.96 -13.73 -12.47
CA ASP A 482 22.48 -12.61 -11.66
C ASP A 482 21.00 -12.38 -11.96
N TRP A 483 20.14 -12.90 -11.09
CA TRP A 483 18.69 -12.84 -11.26
C TRP A 483 18.11 -11.47 -10.94
N ASP A 484 18.86 -10.61 -10.25
CA ASP A 484 18.38 -9.33 -9.71
C ASP A 484 18.78 -8.15 -10.61
N ASN A 485 19.79 -8.30 -11.46
CA ASN A 485 20.22 -7.29 -12.42
C ASN A 485 19.73 -7.62 -13.84
N PHE A 486 18.78 -6.86 -14.36
CA PHE A 486 18.29 -7.01 -15.73
C PHE A 486 19.05 -6.13 -16.72
N GLU A 487 19.99 -6.73 -17.45
CA GLU A 487 20.69 -6.08 -18.58
C GLU A 487 20.05 -6.40 -19.95
N GLY A 488 19.09 -7.32 -19.98
CA GLY A 488 18.38 -7.77 -21.16
C GLY A 488 17.82 -9.19 -21.00
N HIS A 489 16.93 -9.61 -21.89
CA HIS A 489 16.36 -10.96 -21.82
C HIS A 489 17.44 -12.04 -22.03
N VAL A 490 17.42 -13.07 -21.18
CA VAL A 490 18.22 -14.28 -21.32
C VAL A 490 17.42 -15.41 -21.97
N GLN A 491 18.09 -16.37 -22.59
CA GLN A 491 17.47 -17.51 -23.27
C GLN A 491 18.32 -18.76 -23.05
N PHE A 492 17.72 -19.95 -23.17
CA PHE A 492 18.49 -21.19 -23.20
C PHE A 492 19.25 -21.35 -24.54
N PRO A 493 20.48 -21.90 -24.53
CA PRO A 493 21.27 -22.27 -23.36
C PRO A 493 21.82 -21.03 -22.61
N LEU A 494 21.83 -21.09 -21.28
CA LEU A 494 22.32 -20.01 -20.42
C LEU A 494 23.85 -19.92 -20.53
N LYS A 495 24.35 -18.71 -20.75
CA LYS A 495 25.78 -18.44 -20.70
C LYS A 495 26.27 -18.62 -19.26
N THR A 496 27.21 -19.53 -19.04
CA THR A 496 27.94 -19.57 -17.77
C THR A 496 28.94 -18.42 -17.77
N ALA A 497 29.07 -17.70 -16.66
CA ALA A 497 30.20 -16.80 -16.47
C ALA A 497 31.46 -17.68 -16.62
N THR A 498 32.24 -17.44 -17.65
CA THR A 498 33.60 -17.99 -17.73
C THR A 498 34.35 -17.40 -16.55
N ASN A 499 34.72 -18.26 -15.59
CA ASN A 499 35.58 -17.89 -14.46
C ASN A 499 36.80 -17.08 -14.90
#